data_AF-A0A398CN05-F1
#
_entry.id   AF-A0A398CN05-F1
#
_cell.length_a   1.000
_cell.length_b   1.000
_cell.length_c   1.000
_cell.angle_alpha   90.00
_cell.angle_beta   90.00
_cell.angle_gamma   90.00
#
_symmetry.space_group_name_H-M   'P 1'
#
loop_
_entity.id
_entity.type
_entity.pdbx_description
1 polymer ?
#
loop_
_entity_poly.entity_id
_entity_poly.type
_entity_poly.pdbx_seq_one_letter_code
_entity_poly.pdbx_strand_id
1 'polypeptide(L)'
;MTPVEGADGTDGEDGGDFSLFIETAAADSPHFQMNASGGKGGDGKAGLSSDTKGGDGGNGGCGGNVKLLYGHPYLKLVAELRNIYQDEDEDDKVKKLIGILEENPDVALLEPFRQKLKDSASPETADVVIQEMTSRLIVLADGWKSQALASTDVSGGMYGTYGEGVVNGNNGKSGERGMFHIMPVGSAAQLANMQEEFFFPWIHPVQCQMLFEKARLRYFCLEPSDREAVAETMVYFKRLQQKTSPFEHMQAGSTLEKLWSKYEQRIAAAGSVPIFKDLHRKTVLYLDRLSQGLDYYGYKYNHVPVVSFDFCREQLDALIANFKTIQEEYALQLEALQDVTERNLRWPRPDARRSLR
;
A
#
# COMPACT_ATOMS: atom_id res chain seq x y z
N MET A 1 -13.10 14.38 -62.36
CA MET A 1 -12.98 13.98 -60.96
C MET A 1 -13.57 15.10 -60.13
N THR A 2 -14.47 14.81 -59.19
CA THR A 2 -14.98 15.84 -58.27
C THR A 2 -13.84 16.32 -57.37
N PRO A 3 -13.66 17.63 -57.18
CA PRO A 3 -12.73 18.18 -56.20
C PRO A 3 -13.02 17.58 -54.82
N VAL A 4 -12.00 17.06 -54.14
CA VAL A 4 -12.11 16.56 -52.76
C VAL A 4 -11.11 17.33 -51.91
N GLU A 5 -11.61 18.05 -50.92
CA GLU A 5 -10.77 18.72 -49.92
C GLU A 5 -9.95 17.71 -49.13
N GLY A 6 -8.80 18.15 -48.64
CA GLY A 6 -7.99 17.34 -47.74
C GLY A 6 -8.72 17.10 -46.43
N ALA A 7 -8.76 15.85 -45.96
CA ALA A 7 -9.31 15.53 -44.65
C ALA A 7 -8.43 16.10 -43.53
N ASP A 8 -9.06 16.69 -42.52
CA ASP A 8 -8.36 17.21 -41.34
C ASP A 8 -7.69 16.08 -40.53
N GLY A 9 -6.62 16.43 -39.85
CA GLY A 9 -5.97 15.61 -38.86
C GLY A 9 -6.82 15.48 -37.60
N THR A 10 -6.76 14.32 -36.94
CA THR A 10 -7.44 14.09 -35.66
C THR A 10 -6.67 14.77 -34.53
N ASP A 11 -7.37 15.34 -33.56
CA ASP A 11 -6.71 15.84 -32.34
C ASP A 11 -6.13 14.68 -31.52
N GLY A 12 -5.02 14.95 -30.84
CA GLY A 12 -4.42 14.03 -29.88
C GLY A 12 -5.22 13.99 -28.58
N GLU A 13 -5.24 12.82 -27.93
CA GLU A 13 -5.94 12.65 -26.65
C GLU A 13 -5.16 13.31 -25.50
N ASP A 14 -5.88 13.84 -24.51
CA ASP A 14 -5.25 14.37 -23.30
C ASP A 14 -4.62 13.25 -22.47
N GLY A 15 -3.51 13.58 -21.79
CA GLY A 15 -2.88 12.72 -20.81
C GLY A 15 -3.79 12.48 -19.60
N GLY A 16 -3.73 11.27 -19.05
CA GLY A 16 -4.56 10.87 -17.90
C GLY A 16 -4.03 11.35 -16.55
N ASP A 17 -4.83 11.10 -15.51
CA ASP A 17 -4.43 11.33 -14.11
C ASP A 17 -3.81 10.07 -13.50
N PHE A 18 -2.63 10.21 -12.89
CA PHE A 18 -1.92 9.12 -12.23
C PHE A 18 -1.59 9.50 -10.77
N SER A 19 -1.82 8.59 -9.83
CA SER A 19 -1.49 8.79 -8.42
C SER A 19 -0.79 7.54 -7.87
N LEU A 20 0.38 7.74 -7.26
CA LEU A 20 1.21 6.66 -6.74
C LEU A 20 1.62 6.93 -5.31
N PHE A 21 1.41 5.93 -4.45
CA PHE A 21 1.93 5.92 -3.09
C PHE A 21 3.01 4.84 -2.94
N ILE A 22 4.22 5.26 -2.56
CA ILE A 22 5.34 4.37 -2.24
C ILE A 22 5.56 4.44 -0.73
N GLU A 23 5.27 3.36 -0.01
CA GLU A 23 5.39 3.37 1.47
C GLU A 23 6.82 3.62 1.94
N THR A 24 7.81 3.02 1.30
CA THR A 24 9.23 3.26 1.55
C THR A 24 9.98 3.07 0.24
N ALA A 25 10.45 4.17 -0.33
CA ALA A 25 11.34 4.17 -1.48
C ALA A 25 12.68 3.54 -1.11
N ALA A 26 13.31 2.90 -2.09
CA ALA A 26 14.70 2.53 -1.96
C ALA A 26 15.57 3.79 -1.84
N ALA A 27 16.70 3.68 -1.15
CA ALA A 27 17.58 4.83 -0.87
C ALA A 27 18.36 5.29 -2.11
N ASP A 28 18.44 4.45 -3.14
CA ASP A 28 19.00 4.74 -4.45
C ASP A 28 17.96 5.36 -5.38
N SER A 29 18.36 5.63 -6.62
CA SER A 29 17.53 6.34 -7.60
C SER A 29 16.18 5.67 -7.85
N PRO A 30 15.11 6.43 -8.16
CA PRO A 30 13.83 5.86 -8.54
C PRO A 30 13.96 4.91 -9.74
N HIS A 31 13.50 3.67 -9.59
CA HIS A 31 13.50 2.64 -10.64
C HIS A 31 12.19 2.59 -11.45
N PHE A 32 11.55 3.74 -11.65
CA PHE A 32 10.29 3.83 -12.37
C PHE A 32 10.30 5.00 -13.34
N GLN A 33 9.43 4.92 -14.35
CA GLN A 33 9.10 6.03 -15.24
C GLN A 33 7.59 6.21 -15.21
N MET A 34 7.14 7.46 -15.04
CA MET A 34 5.73 7.83 -15.08
C MET A 34 5.49 8.63 -16.35
N ASN A 35 4.46 8.26 -17.12
CA ASN A 35 4.10 8.94 -18.34
C ASN A 35 2.61 9.27 -18.33
N ALA A 36 2.32 10.56 -18.37
CA ALA A 36 1.00 11.14 -18.55
C ALA A 36 1.06 12.23 -19.63
N SER A 37 1.89 12.07 -20.66
CA SER A 37 1.95 13.03 -21.76
C SER A 37 0.73 12.96 -22.67
N GLY A 38 0.40 14.10 -23.28
CA GLY A 38 -0.68 14.19 -24.25
C GLY A 38 -0.31 13.57 -25.59
N GLY A 39 -1.31 13.07 -26.30
CA GLY A 39 -1.20 12.45 -27.61
C GLY A 39 -0.83 13.46 -28.70
N LYS A 40 -0.14 12.97 -29.74
CA LYS A 40 0.20 13.79 -30.91
C LYS A 40 -1.05 14.04 -31.77
N GLY A 41 -1.24 15.28 -32.21
CA GLY A 41 -2.20 15.62 -33.26
C GLY A 41 -1.83 14.97 -34.61
N GLY A 42 -2.84 14.46 -35.31
CA GLY A 42 -2.72 13.86 -36.63
C GLY A 42 -2.46 14.91 -37.72
N ASP A 43 -1.72 14.52 -38.75
CA ASP A 43 -1.43 15.42 -39.87
C ASP A 43 -2.63 15.49 -40.83
N GLY A 44 -2.93 16.69 -41.33
CA GLY A 44 -3.94 16.92 -42.36
C GLY A 44 -3.57 16.27 -43.68
N LYS A 45 -4.57 15.86 -44.47
CA LYS A 45 -4.35 15.25 -45.80
C LYS A 45 -4.30 16.31 -46.88
N ALA A 46 -3.54 16.02 -47.95
CA ALA A 46 -3.52 16.88 -49.12
C ALA A 46 -4.88 16.87 -49.84
N GLY A 47 -5.27 18.02 -50.41
CA GLY A 47 -6.46 18.11 -51.26
C GLY A 47 -6.23 17.47 -52.63
N LEU A 48 -7.24 16.79 -53.19
CA LEU A 48 -7.16 16.12 -54.49
C LEU A 48 -7.84 16.95 -55.58
N SER A 49 -7.26 18.11 -55.94
CA SER A 49 -7.49 18.85 -57.21
C SER A 49 -6.79 20.22 -57.23
N SER A 50 -6.80 20.88 -58.40
CA SER A 50 -6.21 22.20 -58.65
C SER A 50 -6.92 23.40 -58.00
N ASP A 51 -7.99 23.19 -57.22
CA ASP A 51 -8.74 24.28 -56.54
C ASP A 51 -9.15 23.94 -55.09
N THR A 52 -8.59 22.89 -54.47
CA THR A 52 -9.01 22.43 -53.13
C THR A 52 -8.04 22.83 -52.01
N LYS A 53 -8.60 23.16 -50.85
CA LYS A 53 -7.86 23.37 -49.60
C LYS A 53 -7.28 22.03 -49.11
N GLY A 54 -6.08 22.06 -48.56
CA GLY A 54 -5.54 20.95 -47.76
C GLY A 54 -6.19 20.89 -46.37
N GLY A 55 -6.22 19.71 -45.76
CA GLY A 55 -6.78 19.52 -44.42
C GLY A 55 -5.94 20.23 -43.36
N ASP A 56 -6.59 20.74 -42.32
CA ASP A 56 -5.92 21.30 -41.16
C ASP A 56 -5.25 20.18 -40.35
N GLY A 57 -4.14 20.48 -39.69
CA GLY A 57 -3.49 19.55 -38.76
C GLY A 57 -4.22 19.53 -37.41
N GLY A 58 -4.31 18.36 -36.79
CA GLY A 58 -4.92 18.19 -35.47
C GLY A 58 -4.09 18.82 -34.36
N ASN A 59 -4.74 19.26 -33.29
CA ASN A 59 -4.09 19.74 -32.08
C ASN A 59 -3.43 18.58 -31.32
N GLY A 60 -2.35 18.85 -30.60
CA GLY A 60 -1.82 17.92 -29.61
C GLY A 60 -2.65 17.95 -28.34
N GLY A 61 -2.82 16.80 -27.68
CA GLY A 61 -3.52 16.72 -26.41
C GLY A 61 -2.73 17.34 -25.27
N CYS A 62 -3.40 17.84 -24.24
CA CYS A 62 -2.76 18.38 -23.04
C CYS A 62 -2.08 17.26 -22.23
N GLY A 63 -1.01 17.58 -21.51
CA GLY A 63 -0.42 16.66 -20.54
C GLY A 63 -1.34 16.46 -19.32
N GLY A 64 -1.26 15.29 -18.71
CA GLY A 64 -2.06 14.88 -17.56
C GLY A 64 -1.46 15.25 -16.20
N ASN A 65 -2.12 14.81 -15.12
CA ASN A 65 -1.70 15.14 -13.76
C ASN A 65 -1.11 13.93 -13.04
N VAL A 66 0.08 14.10 -12.48
CA VAL A 66 0.75 13.06 -11.68
C VAL A 66 0.84 13.51 -10.22
N LYS A 67 0.46 12.65 -9.28
CA LYS A 67 0.66 12.83 -7.83
C LYS A 67 1.50 11.69 -7.26
N LEU A 68 2.62 12.02 -6.64
CA LEU A 68 3.50 11.06 -5.98
C LEU A 68 3.62 11.36 -4.49
N LEU A 69 3.15 10.41 -3.68
CA LEU A 69 3.43 10.34 -2.25
C LEU A 69 4.47 9.26 -2.03
N TYR A 70 5.56 9.55 -1.33
CA TYR A 70 6.55 8.51 -1.04
C TYR A 70 7.20 8.67 0.33
N GLY A 71 7.36 7.55 1.04
CA GLY A 71 8.23 7.49 2.20
C GLY A 71 9.69 7.35 1.78
N HIS A 72 10.61 8.03 2.47
CA HIS A 72 12.05 7.88 2.21
C HIS A 72 12.77 7.48 3.50
N PRO A 73 13.65 6.46 3.49
CA PRO A 73 14.37 6.00 4.69
C PRO A 73 15.11 7.14 5.39
N TYR A 74 15.81 8.00 4.62
CA TYR A 74 16.48 9.19 5.17
C TYR A 74 15.53 10.18 5.85
N LEU A 75 14.31 10.38 5.34
CA LEU A 75 13.36 11.31 5.95
C LEU A 75 12.71 10.74 7.21
N LYS A 76 12.54 9.43 7.26
CA LYS A 76 12.15 8.73 8.48
C LYS A 76 13.22 8.89 9.55
N LEU A 77 14.48 8.68 9.19
CA LEU A 77 15.62 8.89 10.08
C LEU A 77 15.70 10.35 10.55
N VAL A 78 15.49 11.33 9.66
CA VAL A 78 15.40 12.76 10.05
C VAL A 78 14.28 13.01 11.06
N ALA A 79 13.12 12.37 10.92
CA ALA A 79 12.03 12.51 11.89
C ALA A 79 12.41 11.93 13.26
N GLU A 80 13.08 10.78 13.29
CA GLU A 80 13.58 10.16 14.52
C GLU A 80 14.65 11.04 15.19
N LEU A 81 15.60 11.58 14.42
CA LEU A 81 16.62 12.50 14.92
C LEU A 81 16.04 13.79 15.50
N ARG A 82 14.99 14.32 14.88
CA ARG A 82 14.27 15.49 15.41
C ARG A 82 13.64 15.18 16.78
N ASN A 83 13.07 13.99 16.95
CA ASN A 83 12.49 13.59 18.23
C ASN A 83 13.57 13.46 19.31
N ILE A 84 14.75 12.92 18.97
CA ILE A 84 15.90 12.87 19.89
C ILE A 84 16.36 14.29 20.24
N TYR A 85 16.49 15.17 19.26
CA TYR A 85 16.90 16.56 19.49
C TYR A 85 15.98 17.30 20.47
N GLN A 86 14.69 16.98 20.44
CA GLN A 86 13.66 17.56 21.29
C GLN A 86 13.55 16.92 22.68
N ASP A 87 14.35 15.89 22.98
CA ASP A 87 14.35 15.27 24.30
C ASP A 87 14.83 16.27 25.36
N GLU A 88 14.23 16.21 26.55
CA GLU A 88 14.62 17.07 27.67
C GLU A 88 15.79 16.45 28.46
N ASP A 89 15.99 15.13 28.36
CA ASP A 89 17.09 14.42 29.02
C ASP A 89 18.32 14.35 28.09
N GLU A 90 19.30 15.21 28.37
CA GLU A 90 20.54 15.33 27.60
C GLU A 90 21.38 14.03 27.58
N ASP A 91 21.36 13.23 28.66
CA ASP A 91 22.09 11.95 28.69
C ASP A 91 21.36 10.89 27.87
N ASP A 92 20.02 10.95 27.82
CA ASP A 92 19.21 10.06 27.00
C ASP A 92 19.33 10.38 25.51
N LYS A 93 19.54 11.66 25.13
CA LYS A 93 19.82 12.05 23.74
C LYS A 93 21.02 11.30 23.18
N VAL A 94 22.13 11.30 23.92
CA VAL A 94 23.38 10.65 23.49
C VAL A 94 23.16 9.15 23.32
N LYS A 95 22.48 8.50 24.28
CA LYS A 95 22.17 7.06 24.21
C LYS A 95 21.27 6.72 23.03
N LYS A 96 20.18 7.46 22.84
CA LYS A 96 19.24 7.27 21.71
C LYS A 96 19.92 7.47 20.37
N LEU A 97 20.78 8.48 20.25
CA LEU A 97 21.53 8.76 19.03
C LEU A 97 22.51 7.62 18.70
N ILE A 98 23.24 7.11 19.70
CA ILE A 98 24.11 5.94 19.52
C ILE A 98 23.29 4.73 19.06
N GLY A 99 22.15 4.46 19.71
CA GLY A 99 21.24 3.37 19.34
C GLY A 99 20.78 3.47 17.89
N ILE A 100 20.33 4.65 17.44
CA ILE A 100 19.93 4.88 16.05
C ILE A 100 21.06 4.58 15.08
N LEU A 101 22.28 5.03 15.38
CA LEU A 101 23.43 4.75 14.53
C LEU A 101 23.70 3.24 14.50
N GLU A 102 23.64 2.52 15.61
CA GLU A 102 23.82 1.07 15.65
C GLU A 102 22.74 0.31 14.84
N GLU A 103 21.49 0.74 14.91
CA GLU A 103 20.35 0.09 14.23
C GLU A 103 20.30 0.35 12.72
N ASN A 104 20.97 1.38 12.21
CA ASN A 104 21.01 1.72 10.79
C ASN A 104 22.42 1.49 10.22
N PRO A 105 22.75 0.28 9.73
CA PRO A 105 24.10 -0.07 9.30
C PRO A 105 24.44 0.42 7.88
N ASP A 106 23.86 1.52 7.39
CA ASP A 106 24.29 2.13 6.12
C ASP A 106 25.68 2.75 6.31
N VAL A 107 26.69 1.88 6.28
CA VAL A 107 28.00 2.08 6.93
C VAL A 107 28.69 3.33 6.39
N ALA A 108 28.70 3.55 5.08
CA ALA A 108 29.48 4.64 4.49
C ALA A 108 28.93 6.04 4.79
N LEU A 109 27.60 6.19 4.86
CA LEU A 109 26.99 7.51 5.08
C LEU A 109 27.13 7.96 6.53
N LEU A 110 27.02 7.01 7.45
CA LEU A 110 26.90 7.26 8.88
C LEU A 110 28.24 7.18 9.64
N GLU A 111 29.28 6.58 9.06
CA GLU A 111 30.58 6.39 9.72
C GLU A 111 31.21 7.69 10.27
N PRO A 112 31.20 8.83 9.53
CA PRO A 112 31.78 10.06 10.07
C PRO A 112 31.11 10.52 11.37
N PHE A 113 29.81 10.30 11.50
CA PHE A 113 29.04 10.66 12.69
C PHE A 113 29.31 9.70 13.85
N ARG A 114 29.43 8.39 13.55
CA ARG A 114 29.85 7.40 14.55
C ARG A 114 31.22 7.74 15.13
N GLN A 115 32.18 8.09 14.27
CA GLN A 115 33.53 8.44 14.71
C GLN A 115 33.52 9.68 15.61
N LYS A 116 32.78 10.73 15.21
CA LYS A 116 32.64 11.96 16.00
C LYS A 116 32.07 11.71 17.40
N LEU A 117 31.11 10.79 17.54
CA LEU A 117 30.56 10.39 18.85
C LEU A 117 31.52 9.48 19.65
N LYS A 118 32.29 8.62 18.99
CA LYS A 118 33.31 7.80 19.67
C LYS A 118 34.43 8.65 20.27
N ASP A 119 34.82 9.72 19.57
CA ASP A 119 35.93 10.57 19.97
C ASP A 119 35.56 11.51 21.12
N SER A 120 34.31 11.98 21.18
CA SER A 120 33.84 12.91 22.22
C SER A 120 32.33 12.84 22.45
N ALA A 121 31.82 11.75 23.02
CA ALA A 121 30.40 11.65 23.36
C ALA A 121 30.02 12.67 24.45
N SER A 122 29.30 13.73 24.06
CA SER A 122 28.69 14.72 24.94
C SER A 122 27.35 15.18 24.36
N PRO A 123 26.46 15.79 25.16
CA PRO A 123 25.20 16.36 24.65
C PRO A 123 25.42 17.39 23.52
N GLU A 124 26.42 18.26 23.64
CA GLU A 124 26.73 19.26 22.61
C GLU A 124 27.20 18.60 21.32
N THR A 125 27.99 17.53 21.43
CA THR A 125 28.43 16.76 20.27
C THR A 125 27.27 16.04 19.61
N ALA A 126 26.32 15.50 20.40
CA ALA A 126 25.11 14.88 19.89
C ALA A 126 24.24 15.86 19.10
N ASP A 127 24.04 17.07 19.60
CA ASP A 127 23.30 18.13 18.90
C ASP A 127 23.92 18.49 17.55
N VAL A 128 25.24 18.69 17.53
CA VAL A 128 25.99 18.98 16.29
C VAL A 128 25.85 17.82 15.30
N VAL A 129 26.01 16.59 15.77
CA VAL A 129 25.87 15.38 14.93
C VAL A 129 24.46 15.28 14.37
N ILE A 130 23.42 15.50 15.19
CA ILE A 130 22.03 15.47 14.75
C ILE A 130 21.77 16.51 13.66
N GLN A 131 22.24 17.74 13.83
CA GLN A 131 22.05 18.82 12.85
C GLN A 131 22.78 18.54 11.52
N GLU A 132 24.05 18.13 11.58
CA GLU A 132 24.85 17.80 10.40
C GLU A 132 24.26 16.60 9.65
N MET A 133 23.88 15.55 10.38
CA MET A 133 23.30 14.34 9.82
C MET A 133 21.93 14.64 9.19
N THR A 134 21.08 15.39 9.88
CA THR A 134 19.78 15.82 9.35
C THR A 134 19.94 16.58 8.03
N SER A 135 20.87 17.54 7.98
CA SER A 135 21.14 18.33 6.78
C SER A 135 21.57 17.45 5.61
N ARG A 136 22.50 16.50 5.87
CA ARG A 136 22.99 15.58 4.84
C ARG A 136 21.91 14.64 4.32
N LEU A 137 21.07 14.10 5.22
CA LEU A 137 19.97 13.21 4.87
C LEU A 137 18.89 13.90 4.04
N ILE A 138 18.59 15.17 4.34
CA ILE A 138 17.65 15.98 3.56
C ILE A 138 18.17 16.19 2.13
N VAL A 139 19.44 16.56 1.97
CA VAL A 139 20.05 16.74 0.63
C VAL A 139 19.96 15.46 -0.21
N LEU A 140 20.20 14.30 0.40
CA LEU A 140 20.08 13.03 -0.31
C LEU A 140 18.63 12.72 -0.71
N ALA A 141 17.66 12.96 0.17
CA ALA A 141 16.24 12.81 -0.15
C ALA A 141 15.76 13.78 -1.24
N ASP A 142 16.27 15.02 -1.25
CA ASP A 142 15.99 16.01 -2.30
C ASP A 142 16.61 15.61 -3.66
N GLY A 143 17.77 14.95 -3.63
CA GLY A 143 18.36 14.32 -4.81
C GLY A 143 17.44 13.28 -5.43
N TRP A 144 16.88 12.39 -4.59
CA TRP A 144 15.89 11.39 -5.01
C TRP A 144 14.65 12.05 -5.63
N LYS A 145 14.09 13.06 -4.96
CA LYS A 145 12.97 13.87 -5.47
C LYS A 145 13.26 14.45 -6.86
N SER A 146 14.46 14.99 -7.06
CA SER A 146 14.88 15.57 -8.34
C SER A 146 14.95 14.53 -9.47
N GLN A 147 15.35 13.31 -9.15
CA GLN A 147 15.36 12.19 -10.11
C GLN A 147 13.94 11.67 -10.39
N ALA A 148 13.05 11.65 -9.38
CA ALA A 148 11.63 11.31 -9.58
C ALA A 148 10.93 12.34 -10.49
N LEU A 149 11.28 13.62 -10.35
CA LEU A 149 10.88 14.70 -11.26
C LEU A 149 11.38 14.45 -12.69
N ALA A 150 12.65 14.08 -12.86
CA ALA A 150 13.23 13.82 -14.18
C ALA A 150 12.68 12.57 -14.88
N SER A 151 12.18 11.58 -14.12
CA SER A 151 11.60 10.34 -14.63
C SER A 151 10.09 10.42 -14.90
N THR A 152 9.50 11.62 -14.81
CA THR A 152 8.07 11.85 -15.01
C THR A 152 7.83 12.74 -16.23
N ASP A 153 7.09 12.23 -17.20
CA ASP A 153 6.65 12.97 -18.38
C ASP A 153 5.19 13.40 -18.23
N VAL A 154 4.97 14.72 -18.22
CA VAL A 154 3.64 15.38 -18.22
C VAL A 154 3.57 16.40 -19.36
N SER A 155 4.38 16.21 -20.42
CA SER A 155 4.40 17.12 -21.56
C SER A 155 3.07 17.09 -22.32
N GLY A 156 2.71 18.23 -22.93
CA GLY A 156 1.64 18.25 -23.92
C GLY A 156 2.11 17.62 -25.23
N GLY A 157 1.17 17.04 -25.96
CA GLY A 157 1.40 16.45 -27.26
C GLY A 157 1.76 17.49 -28.32
N MET A 158 2.55 17.08 -29.32
CA MET A 158 2.84 17.93 -30.47
C MET A 158 1.64 18.04 -31.40
N TYR A 159 1.50 19.16 -32.10
CA TYR A 159 0.50 19.33 -33.14
C TYR A 159 0.81 18.51 -34.40
N GLY A 160 -0.24 18.26 -35.19
CA GLY A 160 -0.15 17.76 -36.55
C GLY A 160 0.06 18.88 -37.56
N THR A 161 0.77 18.58 -38.64
CA THR A 161 1.02 19.55 -39.71
C THR A 161 -0.13 19.60 -40.71
N TYR A 162 -0.34 20.75 -41.36
CA TYR A 162 -1.36 20.88 -42.40
C TYR A 162 -1.08 20.00 -43.63
N GLY A 163 -2.15 19.69 -44.37
CA GLY A 163 -2.08 19.12 -45.70
C GLY A 163 -1.86 20.19 -46.78
N GLU A 164 -1.15 19.83 -47.84
CA GLU A 164 -0.92 20.70 -48.99
C GLU A 164 -2.17 20.85 -49.86
N GLY A 165 -2.36 22.04 -50.42
CA GLY A 165 -3.45 22.35 -51.35
C GLY A 165 -3.20 23.67 -52.06
N VAL A 166 -4.17 24.11 -52.87
CA VAL A 166 -4.10 25.45 -53.49
C VAL A 166 -4.15 26.54 -52.43
N VAL A 167 -4.90 26.25 -51.36
CA VAL A 167 -4.78 26.90 -50.07
C VAL A 167 -4.35 25.81 -49.09
N ASN A 168 -3.21 26.01 -48.42
CA ASN A 168 -2.77 25.09 -47.39
C ASN A 168 -3.73 25.12 -46.20
N GLY A 169 -3.85 23.98 -45.50
CA GLY A 169 -4.46 23.97 -44.18
C GLY A 169 -3.63 24.75 -43.16
N ASN A 170 -4.13 24.83 -41.93
CA ASN A 170 -3.41 25.37 -40.78
C ASN A 170 -2.77 24.24 -39.96
N ASN A 171 -1.62 24.51 -39.35
CA ASN A 171 -1.08 23.61 -38.33
C ASN A 171 -1.99 23.62 -37.09
N GLY A 172 -2.05 22.49 -36.39
CA GLY A 172 -2.67 22.44 -35.07
C GLY A 172 -1.86 23.19 -34.01
N LYS A 173 -2.35 23.18 -32.77
CA LYS A 173 -1.67 23.74 -31.60
C LYS A 173 -1.05 22.63 -30.76
N SER A 174 0.14 22.85 -30.19
CA SER A 174 0.67 21.93 -29.18
C SER A 174 -0.22 21.95 -27.95
N GLY A 175 -0.33 20.79 -27.29
CA GLY A 175 -1.01 20.69 -26.01
C GLY A 175 -0.25 21.41 -24.90
N GLU A 176 -0.99 21.84 -23.88
CA GLU A 176 -0.39 22.43 -22.68
C GLU A 176 0.30 21.36 -21.83
N ARG A 177 1.29 21.77 -21.03
CA ARG A 177 1.97 20.86 -20.09
C ARG A 177 1.05 20.59 -18.90
N GLY A 178 0.96 19.33 -18.49
CA GLY A 178 0.26 18.91 -17.28
C GLY A 178 1.02 19.20 -15.99
N MET A 179 0.49 18.73 -14.86
CA MET A 179 1.06 18.99 -13.53
C MET A 179 1.72 17.76 -12.91
N PHE A 180 2.79 17.98 -12.15
CA PHE A 180 3.38 16.94 -11.31
C PHE A 180 3.55 17.44 -9.87
N HIS A 181 2.82 16.80 -8.95
CA HIS A 181 2.89 17.05 -7.52
C HIS A 181 3.65 15.92 -6.84
N ILE A 182 4.68 16.28 -6.07
CA ILE A 182 5.45 15.32 -5.29
C ILE A 182 5.50 15.75 -3.82
N MET A 183 5.12 14.84 -2.93
CA MET A 183 5.20 15.05 -1.48
C MET A 183 6.00 13.90 -0.85
N PRO A 184 7.24 14.17 -0.42
CA PRO A 184 7.96 13.26 0.45
C PRO A 184 7.28 13.15 1.83
N VAL A 185 7.27 11.95 2.39
CA VAL A 185 6.66 11.61 3.67
C VAL A 185 7.73 11.02 4.60
N GLY A 186 8.17 11.81 5.57
CA GLY A 186 9.06 11.38 6.65
C GLY A 186 8.32 10.97 7.93
N SER A 187 7.08 11.42 8.13
CA SER A 187 6.31 11.09 9.34
C SER A 187 4.80 11.02 9.11
N ALA A 188 4.11 10.34 10.04
CA ALA A 188 2.65 10.27 10.07
C ALA A 188 1.99 11.66 10.18
N ALA A 189 2.64 12.58 10.89
CA ALA A 189 2.16 13.95 11.07
C ALA A 189 2.08 14.74 9.75
N GLN A 190 2.96 14.45 8.79
CA GLN A 190 2.90 15.08 7.46
C GLN A 190 1.69 14.59 6.66
N LEU A 191 1.37 13.30 6.74
CA LEU A 191 0.15 12.75 6.13
C LEU A 191 -1.11 13.29 6.81
N ALA A 192 -1.09 13.47 8.13
CA ALA A 192 -2.21 14.02 8.90
C ALA A 192 -2.55 15.48 8.53
N ASN A 193 -1.56 16.25 8.07
CA ASN A 193 -1.70 17.68 7.73
C ASN A 193 -1.62 17.93 6.21
N MET A 194 -1.91 16.93 5.40
CA MET A 194 -1.84 17.03 3.95
C MET A 194 -2.84 18.04 3.37
N GLN A 195 -2.38 18.83 2.40
CA GLN A 195 -3.24 19.73 1.64
C GLN A 195 -4.00 18.98 0.54
N GLU A 196 -5.16 19.50 0.15
CA GLU A 196 -6.03 18.86 -0.84
C GLU A 196 -5.35 18.58 -2.19
N GLU A 197 -4.48 19.49 -2.64
CA GLU A 197 -3.77 19.36 -3.91
C GLU A 197 -2.90 18.09 -3.99
N PHE A 198 -2.33 17.64 -2.88
CA PHE A 198 -1.52 16.41 -2.81
C PHE A 198 -2.35 15.16 -2.50
N PHE A 199 -3.61 15.31 -2.12
CA PHE A 199 -4.40 14.21 -1.60
C PHE A 199 -4.91 13.27 -2.69
N PHE A 200 -4.83 11.98 -2.38
CA PHE A 200 -5.61 10.88 -2.96
C PHE A 200 -5.68 9.74 -1.92
N PRO A 201 -6.68 8.83 -1.97
CA PRO A 201 -6.73 7.69 -1.07
C PRO A 201 -5.52 6.75 -1.26
N TRP A 202 -4.52 6.83 -0.38
CA TRP A 202 -3.24 6.11 -0.53
C TRP A 202 -3.22 4.71 0.10
N ILE A 203 -4.25 4.35 0.86
CA ILE A 203 -4.44 3.01 1.45
C ILE A 203 -5.90 2.59 1.30
N HIS A 204 -6.16 1.28 1.18
CA HIS A 204 -7.52 0.78 1.07
C HIS A 204 -7.96 0.12 2.37
N PRO A 205 -9.13 0.48 2.97
CA PRO A 205 -9.56 -0.07 4.27
C PRO A 205 -9.71 -1.59 4.26
N VAL A 206 -10.31 -2.16 3.20
CA VAL A 206 -10.42 -3.62 3.05
C VAL A 206 -9.04 -4.30 2.98
N GLN A 207 -8.08 -3.73 2.25
CA GLN A 207 -6.73 -4.31 2.17
C GLN A 207 -6.02 -4.26 3.53
N CYS A 208 -6.16 -3.16 4.27
CA CYS A 208 -5.65 -3.05 5.63
C CYS A 208 -6.31 -4.08 6.57
N GLN A 209 -7.63 -4.27 6.48
CA GLN A 209 -8.34 -5.29 7.26
C GLN A 209 -7.85 -6.70 6.90
N MET A 210 -7.73 -7.03 5.61
CA MET A 210 -7.23 -8.33 5.16
C MET A 210 -5.81 -8.61 5.67
N LEU A 211 -4.93 -7.60 5.63
CA LEU A 211 -3.58 -7.71 6.16
C LEU A 211 -3.58 -7.93 7.67
N PHE A 212 -4.49 -7.26 8.39
CA PHE A 212 -4.66 -7.45 9.83
C PHE A 212 -5.14 -8.86 10.16
N GLU A 213 -6.15 -9.37 9.44
CA GLU A 213 -6.65 -10.73 9.62
C GLU A 213 -5.57 -11.78 9.32
N LYS A 214 -4.76 -11.56 8.27
CA LYS A 214 -3.61 -12.41 7.97
C LYS A 214 -2.59 -12.42 9.12
N ALA A 215 -2.23 -11.25 9.66
CA ALA A 215 -1.31 -11.14 10.78
C ALA A 215 -1.88 -11.80 12.05
N ARG A 216 -3.18 -11.61 12.31
CA ARG A 216 -3.90 -12.19 13.43
C ARG A 216 -3.92 -13.72 13.38
N LEU A 217 -4.22 -14.30 12.22
CA LEU A 217 -4.20 -15.75 12.03
C LEU A 217 -2.80 -16.32 12.19
N ARG A 218 -1.77 -15.63 11.67
CA ARG A 218 -0.38 -16.04 11.89
C ARG A 218 -0.02 -16.05 13.36
N TYR A 219 -0.39 -15.00 14.10
CA TYR A 219 -0.13 -14.94 15.53
C TYR A 219 -0.87 -16.03 16.32
N PHE A 220 -2.11 -16.34 15.93
CA PHE A 220 -2.87 -17.42 16.54
C PHE A 220 -2.19 -18.79 16.38
N CYS A 221 -1.66 -19.07 15.20
CA CYS A 221 -0.95 -20.32 14.90
C CYS A 221 0.55 -20.26 15.20
N LEU A 222 1.04 -19.21 15.84
CA LEU A 222 2.46 -18.95 16.02
C LEU A 222 3.04 -19.87 17.08
N GLU A 223 4.12 -20.57 16.75
CA GLU A 223 4.93 -21.25 17.76
C GLU A 223 5.91 -20.23 18.37
N PRO A 224 5.85 -19.94 19.69
CA PRO A 224 6.66 -18.88 20.28
C PRO A 224 8.18 -19.11 20.21
N SER A 225 8.63 -20.36 20.02
CA SER A 225 10.04 -20.69 19.85
C SER A 225 10.58 -20.39 18.44
N ASP A 226 9.70 -20.22 17.44
CA ASP A 226 10.10 -19.86 16.08
C ASP A 226 10.30 -18.34 15.98
N ARG A 227 11.55 -17.92 16.20
CA ARG A 227 11.96 -16.50 16.14
C ARG A 227 11.71 -15.87 14.78
N GLU A 228 11.84 -16.63 13.70
CA GLU A 228 11.64 -16.11 12.34
C GLU A 228 10.15 -15.85 12.11
N ALA A 229 9.29 -16.80 12.43
CA ALA A 229 7.84 -16.62 12.34
C ALA A 229 7.33 -15.47 13.23
N VAL A 230 7.90 -15.29 14.42
CA VAL A 230 7.61 -14.16 15.31
C VAL A 230 8.00 -12.84 14.63
N ALA A 231 9.23 -12.74 14.14
CA ALA A 231 9.74 -11.54 13.48
C ALA A 231 8.90 -11.17 12.25
N GLU A 232 8.57 -12.14 11.40
CA GLU A 232 7.70 -11.92 10.24
C GLU A 232 6.30 -11.45 10.64
N THR A 233 5.71 -12.05 11.68
CA THR A 233 4.39 -11.66 12.19
C THR A 233 4.42 -10.23 12.72
N MET A 234 5.47 -9.86 13.45
CA MET A 234 5.70 -8.48 13.88
C MET A 234 5.83 -7.52 12.70
N VAL A 235 6.48 -7.91 11.59
CA VAL A 235 6.59 -7.08 10.38
C VAL A 235 5.21 -6.74 9.81
N TYR A 236 4.27 -7.69 9.78
CA TYR A 236 2.92 -7.42 9.30
C TYR A 236 2.19 -6.38 10.16
N PHE A 237 2.24 -6.53 11.48
CA PHE A 237 1.64 -5.55 12.37
C PHE A 237 2.37 -4.20 12.33
N LYS A 238 3.71 -4.15 12.27
CA LYS A 238 4.46 -2.89 12.13
C LYS A 238 4.07 -2.12 10.86
N ARG A 239 3.92 -2.82 9.72
CA ARG A 239 3.45 -2.21 8.47
C ARG A 239 2.05 -1.62 8.62
N LEU A 240 1.12 -2.34 9.26
CA LEU A 240 -0.23 -1.83 9.53
C LEU A 240 -0.22 -0.61 10.45
N GLN A 241 0.58 -0.64 11.50
CA GLN A 241 0.73 0.46 12.44
C GLN A 241 1.21 1.71 11.70
N GLN A 242 2.24 1.56 10.85
CA GLN A 242 2.78 2.65 10.05
C GLN A 242 1.73 3.24 9.11
N LYS A 243 1.01 2.41 8.34
CA LYS A 243 -0.05 2.86 7.41
C LYS A 243 -1.18 3.61 8.11
N THR A 244 -1.53 3.19 9.32
CA THR A 244 -2.69 3.71 10.07
C THR A 244 -2.33 4.78 11.09
N SER A 245 -1.03 5.02 11.34
CA SER A 245 -0.56 6.03 12.29
C SER A 245 -1.04 7.46 12.01
N PRO A 246 -1.28 7.92 10.76
CA PRO A 246 -1.84 9.26 10.53
C PRO A 246 -3.23 9.46 11.14
N PHE A 247 -3.93 8.37 11.48
CA PHE A 247 -5.29 8.39 12.01
C PHE A 247 -5.36 8.27 13.53
N GLU A 248 -4.25 7.93 14.19
CA GLU A 248 -4.19 7.59 15.63
C GLU A 248 -4.83 8.67 16.52
N HIS A 249 -4.39 9.91 16.36
CA HIS A 249 -4.87 11.07 17.13
C HIS A 249 -5.72 12.03 16.28
N MET A 250 -6.24 11.54 15.15
CA MET A 250 -6.97 12.39 14.23
C MET A 250 -8.27 12.90 14.85
N GLN A 251 -8.40 14.23 14.92
CA GLN A 251 -9.56 14.91 15.49
C GLN A 251 -10.74 14.90 14.50
N ALA A 252 -11.96 14.90 15.05
CA ALA A 252 -13.17 15.06 14.26
C ALA A 252 -13.19 16.44 13.57
N GLY A 253 -13.59 16.48 12.31
CA GLY A 253 -13.59 17.67 11.46
C GLY A 253 -12.21 18.11 10.94
N SER A 254 -11.16 17.32 11.18
CA SER A 254 -9.81 17.59 10.67
C SER A 254 -9.77 17.63 9.14
N THR A 255 -8.75 18.30 8.58
CA THR A 255 -8.53 18.37 7.13
C THR A 255 -8.44 16.97 6.52
N LEU A 256 -7.68 16.06 7.16
CA LEU A 256 -7.53 14.70 6.67
C LEU A 256 -8.86 13.94 6.63
N GLU A 257 -9.69 14.04 7.68
CA GLU A 257 -11.00 13.37 7.71
C GLU A 257 -11.93 13.87 6.60
N LYS A 258 -11.93 15.18 6.35
CA LYS A 258 -12.72 15.80 5.26
C LYS A 258 -12.24 15.32 3.89
N LEU A 259 -10.93 15.23 3.69
CA LEU A 259 -10.34 14.74 2.45
C LEU A 259 -10.70 13.28 2.20
N TRP A 260 -10.57 12.42 3.21
CA TRP A 260 -11.01 11.02 3.10
C TRP A 260 -12.50 10.90 2.78
N SER A 261 -13.35 11.62 3.49
CA SER A 261 -14.80 11.59 3.25
C SER A 261 -15.16 12.04 1.82
N LYS A 262 -14.39 12.99 1.25
CA LYS A 262 -14.61 13.49 -0.11
C LYS A 262 -14.19 12.48 -1.20
N TYR A 263 -13.15 11.70 -0.95
CA TYR A 263 -12.47 10.94 -2.01
C TYR A 263 -12.53 9.41 -1.83
N GLU A 264 -12.98 8.87 -0.69
CA GLU A 264 -13.00 7.42 -0.44
C GLU A 264 -13.85 6.62 -1.45
N GLN A 265 -14.89 7.24 -2.00
CA GLN A 265 -15.72 6.60 -3.04
C GLN A 265 -14.93 6.30 -4.32
N ARG A 266 -13.83 7.02 -4.60
CA ARG A 266 -12.97 6.76 -5.77
C ARG A 266 -12.30 5.39 -5.71
N ILE A 267 -12.13 4.83 -4.51
CA ILE A 267 -11.59 3.49 -4.30
C ILE A 267 -12.68 2.50 -3.86
N ALA A 268 -13.96 2.82 -4.12
CA ALA A 268 -15.10 2.00 -3.72
C ALA A 268 -15.14 1.68 -2.20
N ALA A 269 -14.69 2.61 -1.37
CA ALA A 269 -14.72 2.51 0.09
C ALA A 269 -15.72 3.48 0.71
N ALA A 270 -16.14 3.19 1.95
CA ALA A 270 -16.99 4.05 2.76
C ALA A 270 -16.61 3.89 4.24
N GLY A 271 -16.63 4.98 5.01
CA GLY A 271 -16.33 4.96 6.44
C GLY A 271 -14.90 4.51 6.74
N SER A 272 -13.94 4.89 5.89
CA SER A 272 -12.56 4.43 5.96
C SER A 272 -11.86 4.87 7.25
N VAL A 273 -12.14 6.10 7.71
CA VAL A 273 -11.51 6.71 8.88
C VAL A 273 -11.74 5.92 10.18
N PRO A 274 -12.99 5.59 10.58
CA PRO A 274 -13.22 4.73 11.74
C PRO A 274 -12.50 3.37 11.66
N ILE A 275 -12.44 2.77 10.47
CA ILE A 275 -11.75 1.49 10.24
C ILE A 275 -10.25 1.64 10.52
N PHE A 276 -9.61 2.68 9.98
CA PHE A 276 -8.18 2.90 10.20
C PHE A 276 -7.84 3.16 11.68
N LYS A 277 -8.68 3.93 12.39
CA LYS A 277 -8.51 4.16 13.84
C LYS A 277 -8.58 2.87 14.65
N ASP A 278 -9.59 2.03 14.38
CA ASP A 278 -9.74 0.75 15.08
C ASP A 278 -8.59 -0.22 14.74
N LEU A 279 -8.20 -0.30 13.46
CA LEU A 279 -7.06 -1.11 13.03
C LEU A 279 -5.76 -0.65 13.67
N HIS A 280 -5.52 0.65 13.79
CA HIS A 280 -4.35 1.18 14.46
C HIS A 280 -4.28 0.70 15.91
N ARG A 281 -5.35 0.95 16.67
CA ARG A 281 -5.47 0.54 18.08
C ARG A 281 -5.27 -0.95 18.28
N LYS A 282 -5.92 -1.79 17.47
CA LYS A 282 -5.75 -3.25 17.51
C LYS A 282 -4.31 -3.65 17.21
N THR A 283 -3.72 -3.07 16.18
CA THR A 283 -2.36 -3.38 15.76
C THR A 283 -1.34 -3.06 16.86
N VAL A 284 -1.47 -1.89 17.51
CA VAL A 284 -0.64 -1.51 18.66
C VAL A 284 -0.76 -2.54 19.79
N LEU A 285 -1.98 -2.94 20.14
CA LEU A 285 -2.22 -3.97 21.17
C LEU A 285 -1.54 -5.30 20.83
N TYR A 286 -1.66 -5.76 19.58
CA TYR A 286 -1.06 -7.03 19.16
C TYR A 286 0.46 -6.97 19.10
N LEU A 287 1.04 -5.84 18.70
CA LEU A 287 2.49 -5.62 18.77
C LEU A 287 3.01 -5.63 20.20
N ASP A 288 2.29 -4.97 21.12
CA ASP A 288 2.64 -4.93 22.54
C ASP A 288 2.59 -6.32 23.19
N ARG A 289 1.57 -7.13 22.86
CA ARG A 289 1.52 -8.53 23.32
C ARG A 289 2.69 -9.36 22.82
N LEU A 290 3.00 -9.24 21.52
CA LEU A 290 4.13 -9.95 20.91
C LEU A 290 5.47 -9.51 21.52
N SER A 291 5.67 -8.21 21.75
CA SER A 291 6.92 -7.69 22.35
C SER A 291 7.11 -8.12 23.80
N GLN A 292 6.01 -8.32 24.53
CA GLN A 292 6.02 -8.85 25.91
C GLN A 292 6.11 -10.39 25.97
N GLY A 293 6.14 -11.08 24.83
CA GLY A 293 6.15 -12.55 24.78
C GLY A 293 4.85 -13.19 25.28
N LEU A 294 3.73 -12.49 25.12
CA LEU A 294 2.41 -13.02 25.40
C LEU A 294 1.90 -13.82 24.20
N ASP A 295 1.07 -14.82 24.47
CA ASP A 295 0.33 -15.55 23.44
C ASP A 295 -0.84 -14.73 22.89
N TYR A 296 -1.54 -15.30 21.91
CA TYR A 296 -2.70 -14.68 21.28
C TYR A 296 -3.77 -14.20 22.28
N TYR A 297 -3.95 -14.93 23.37
CA TYR A 297 -4.94 -14.67 24.41
C TYR A 297 -4.45 -13.66 25.47
N GLY A 298 -3.17 -13.29 25.44
CA GLY A 298 -2.55 -12.35 26.38
C GLY A 298 -1.90 -13.03 27.58
N TYR A 299 -1.60 -14.33 27.48
CA TYR A 299 -0.97 -15.10 28.54
C TYR A 299 0.51 -15.34 28.29
N LYS A 300 1.31 -15.46 29.35
CA LYS A 300 2.72 -15.86 29.23
C LYS A 300 2.79 -17.36 28.89
N TYR A 301 3.92 -17.80 28.32
CA TYR A 301 4.15 -19.20 27.97
C TYR A 301 3.97 -20.19 29.13
N ASN A 302 4.15 -19.73 30.37
CA ASN A 302 4.02 -20.54 31.59
C ASN A 302 2.63 -20.43 32.24
N HIS A 303 1.68 -19.76 31.58
CA HIS A 303 0.32 -19.67 32.06
C HIS A 303 -0.40 -20.99 31.83
N VAL A 304 -0.77 -21.63 32.93
CA VAL A 304 -1.71 -22.75 32.93
C VAL A 304 -3.05 -22.17 33.36
N PRO A 305 -4.09 -22.23 32.52
CA PRO A 305 -5.41 -21.77 32.94
C PRO A 305 -5.84 -22.60 34.15
N VAL A 306 -6.16 -21.92 35.26
CA VAL A 306 -6.66 -22.56 36.47
C VAL A 306 -8.11 -22.94 36.21
N VAL A 307 -8.30 -24.10 35.60
CA VAL A 307 -9.60 -24.73 35.43
C VAL A 307 -9.86 -25.65 36.62
N SER A 308 -11.08 -25.65 37.13
CA SER A 308 -11.46 -26.63 38.15
C SER A 308 -11.37 -28.03 37.56
N PHE A 309 -11.02 -29.00 38.39
CA PHE A 309 -11.05 -30.40 37.98
C PHE A 309 -12.44 -30.79 37.44
N ASP A 310 -13.50 -30.25 38.04
CA ASP A 310 -14.87 -30.44 37.58
C ASP A 310 -15.10 -29.91 36.16
N PHE A 311 -14.55 -28.72 35.82
CA PHE A 311 -14.63 -28.19 34.46
C PHE A 311 -13.94 -29.10 33.45
N CYS A 312 -12.72 -29.58 33.76
CA CYS A 312 -12.02 -30.52 32.89
C CYS A 312 -12.80 -31.82 32.73
N ARG A 313 -13.37 -32.36 33.82
CA ARG A 313 -14.16 -33.59 33.79
C ARG A 313 -15.42 -33.42 32.94
N GLU A 314 -16.17 -32.34 33.13
CA GLU A 314 -17.37 -32.04 32.34
C GLU A 314 -17.07 -31.90 30.85
N GLN A 315 -15.97 -31.22 30.49
CA GLN A 315 -15.54 -31.11 29.09
C GLN A 315 -15.08 -32.45 28.50
N LEU A 316 -14.36 -33.26 29.28
CA LEU A 316 -13.92 -34.58 28.85
C LEU A 316 -15.13 -35.50 28.63
N ASP A 317 -16.09 -35.49 29.56
CA ASP A 317 -17.33 -36.27 29.46
C ASP A 317 -18.16 -35.84 28.26
N ALA A 318 -18.26 -34.54 27.98
CA ALA A 318 -18.94 -34.01 26.80
C ALA A 318 -18.24 -34.44 25.49
N LEU A 319 -16.91 -34.39 25.43
CA LEU A 319 -16.14 -34.85 24.27
C LEU A 319 -16.27 -36.37 24.05
N ILE A 320 -16.21 -37.17 25.13
CA ILE A 320 -16.43 -38.62 25.08
C ILE A 320 -17.86 -38.94 24.63
N ALA A 321 -18.86 -38.20 25.13
CA ALA A 321 -20.25 -38.36 24.71
C ALA A 321 -20.41 -38.08 23.21
N ASN A 322 -19.73 -37.06 22.66
CA ASN A 322 -19.74 -36.81 21.23
C ASN A 322 -19.17 -37.98 20.43
N PHE A 323 -18.08 -38.60 20.88
CA PHE A 323 -17.53 -39.80 20.24
C PHE A 323 -18.51 -40.98 20.30
N LYS A 324 -19.22 -41.13 21.42
CA LYS A 324 -20.27 -42.15 21.55
C LYS A 324 -21.40 -41.92 20.55
N THR A 325 -21.89 -40.69 20.42
CA THR A 325 -22.91 -40.33 19.43
C THR A 325 -22.43 -40.61 18.00
N ILE A 326 -21.19 -40.25 17.66
CA ILE A 326 -20.61 -40.54 16.35
C ILE A 326 -20.56 -42.06 16.09
N GLN A 327 -20.19 -42.85 17.10
CA GLN A 327 -20.13 -44.30 16.99
C GLN A 327 -21.52 -44.93 16.82
N GLU A 328 -22.53 -44.45 17.54
CA GLU A 328 -23.92 -44.92 17.43
C GLU A 328 -24.50 -44.61 16.04
N GLU A 329 -24.31 -43.38 15.54
CA GLU A 329 -24.72 -42.99 14.19
C GLU A 329 -24.01 -43.82 13.10
N TYR A 330 -22.71 -44.09 13.28
CA TYR A 330 -21.95 -44.93 12.37
C TYR A 330 -22.44 -46.39 12.37
N ALA A 331 -22.81 -46.93 13.54
CA ALA A 331 -23.38 -48.26 13.67
C ALA A 331 -24.76 -48.36 12.99
N LEU A 332 -25.63 -47.37 13.20
CA LEU A 332 -26.94 -47.29 12.52
C LEU A 332 -26.78 -47.22 11.00
N GLN A 333 -25.79 -46.48 10.51
CA GLN A 333 -25.50 -46.39 9.08
C GLN A 333 -25.03 -47.74 8.51
N LEU A 334 -24.19 -48.47 9.24
CA LEU A 334 -23.73 -49.82 8.87
C LEU A 334 -24.88 -50.83 8.85
N GLU A 335 -25.76 -50.81 9.85
CA GLU A 335 -26.94 -51.68 9.90
C GLU A 335 -27.89 -51.38 8.72
N ALA A 336 -28.17 -50.10 8.44
CA ALA A 336 -29.01 -49.71 7.32
C ALA A 336 -28.44 -50.20 5.97
N LEU A 337 -27.12 -50.18 5.80
CA LEU A 337 -26.46 -50.70 4.60
C LEU A 337 -26.56 -52.23 4.49
N GLN A 338 -26.45 -52.96 5.61
CA GLN A 338 -26.65 -54.40 5.64
C GLN A 338 -28.10 -54.77 5.30
N ASP A 339 -29.08 -54.05 5.85
CA ASP A 339 -30.51 -54.27 5.65
C ASP A 339 -30.93 -54.03 4.18
N VAL A 340 -30.33 -53.01 3.54
CA VAL A 340 -30.49 -52.77 2.09
C VAL A 340 -29.87 -53.90 1.26
N THR A 341 -28.72 -54.42 1.68
CA THR A 341 -28.02 -55.51 0.99
C THR A 341 -28.81 -56.81 1.07
N GLU A 342 -29.41 -57.12 2.23
CA GLU A 342 -30.29 -58.28 2.41
C GLU A 342 -31.63 -58.16 1.65
N ARG A 343 -32.22 -56.97 1.59
CA ARG A 343 -33.42 -56.73 0.75
C ARG A 343 -33.14 -56.89 -0.73
N ASN A 344 -31.97 -56.46 -1.20
CA ASN A 344 -31.55 -56.63 -2.60
C ASN A 344 -31.25 -58.11 -2.96
N LEU A 345 -30.90 -58.96 -1.99
CA LEU A 345 -30.72 -60.40 -2.18
C LEU A 345 -32.07 -61.18 -2.18
N ARG A 346 -33.14 -60.62 -1.61
CA ARG A 346 -34.47 -61.26 -1.54
C ARG A 346 -35.43 -60.90 -2.67
N TRP A 347 -35.08 -59.95 -3.55
CA TRP A 347 -35.95 -59.59 -4.68
C TRP A 347 -35.80 -60.61 -5.83
N PRO A 348 -36.88 -61.28 -6.28
CA PRO A 348 -36.78 -62.18 -7.43
C PRO A 348 -36.51 -61.35 -8.69
N ARG A 349 -35.45 -61.70 -9.42
CA ARG A 349 -35.12 -61.04 -10.69
C ARG A 349 -36.31 -61.21 -11.66
N PRO A 350 -36.94 -60.12 -12.14
CA PRO A 350 -38.01 -60.24 -13.11
C PRO A 350 -37.43 -60.73 -14.44
N ASP A 351 -38.07 -61.75 -15.00
CA ASP A 351 -37.74 -62.36 -16.29
C ASP A 351 -37.56 -61.31 -17.38
N ALA A 352 -36.37 -61.29 -17.96
CA ALA A 352 -36.01 -60.49 -19.11
C ALA A 352 -36.65 -61.07 -20.39
N ARG A 353 -37.97 -60.88 -20.58
CA ARG A 353 -38.60 -61.04 -21.91
C ARG A 353 -39.78 -60.11 -22.11
N ARG A 354 -39.57 -59.13 -23.02
CA ARG A 354 -40.49 -58.51 -24.00
C ARG A 354 -40.23 -57.01 -24.06
N SER A 355 -40.18 -56.34 -25.20
CA SER A 355 -40.05 -56.70 -26.61
C SER A 355 -40.01 -55.35 -27.34
N LEU A 356 -39.04 -55.19 -28.23
CA LEU A 356 -39.02 -54.29 -29.38
C LEU A 356 -40.39 -53.66 -29.73
N ARG A 357 -40.47 -52.32 -29.68
CA ARG A 357 -40.56 -51.46 -30.86
C ARG A 357 -40.41 -50.00 -30.49
#